data_AF-A0A946PBY6-F1
#
_entry.id   AF-A0A946PBY6-F1
#
_cell.length_a   1.000
_cell.length_b   1.000
_cell.length_c   1.000
_cell.angle_alpha   90.00
_cell.angle_beta   90.00
_cell.angle_gamma   90.00
#
_symmetry.space_group_name_H-M   'P 1'
#
loop_
_entity.id
_entity.type
_entity.pdbx_description
1 polymer ?
#
loop_
_entity_poly.entity_id
_entity_poly.type
_entity_poly.pdbx_seq_one_letter_code
_entity_poly.pdbx_strand_id
1 'polypeptide(L)'
;MVFWSQHYVKCLFFVMVLLALLISVERCVAIEQIAVEGQLSTHADIHEILAQSNQSEEGIDLNALKSLDVDAARLIAETRGKLFLNGLAAITPEVAEVLATHRGWLHLDGLQSISPEVATALSKHQGWLFLNGIKVLDKDVAVALLPYRGQLYLDSVQTITDEVAEIIVKRRDGVELYGVENINYQSVAMLRKNSEIILPEKFNRLGWWPF
;
A
#
# COMPACT_ATOMS: atom_id res chain seq x y z
N MET A 1 -69.65 44.23 -27.31
CA MET A 1 -68.31 44.01 -27.89
C MET A 1 -67.29 44.20 -26.78
N VAL A 2 -66.82 43.13 -26.14
CA VAL A 2 -65.41 42.67 -26.17
C VAL A 2 -65.39 41.28 -25.54
N PHE A 3 -65.37 40.22 -26.36
CA PHE A 3 -65.08 38.87 -25.90
C PHE A 3 -63.56 38.72 -25.93
N TRP A 4 -62.89 39.00 -24.81
CA TRP A 4 -61.47 38.69 -24.64
C TRP A 4 -61.33 37.18 -24.58
N SER A 5 -60.89 36.63 -25.71
CA SER A 5 -60.77 35.19 -25.95
C SER A 5 -59.71 34.58 -25.05
N GLN A 6 -60.22 33.77 -24.12
CA GLN A 6 -59.68 32.63 -23.36
C GLN A 6 -58.39 31.93 -23.87
N HIS A 7 -57.95 32.16 -25.11
CA HIS A 7 -56.70 31.61 -25.65
C HIS A 7 -55.44 32.33 -25.15
N TYR A 8 -55.48 33.64 -24.90
CA TYR A 8 -54.29 34.37 -24.41
C TYR A 8 -53.94 34.02 -22.95
N VAL A 9 -54.94 33.82 -22.09
CA VAL A 9 -54.72 33.43 -20.69
C VAL A 9 -54.19 32.00 -20.59
N LYS A 10 -54.67 31.08 -21.46
CA LYS A 10 -54.14 29.71 -21.51
C LYS A 10 -52.70 29.66 -22.04
N CYS A 11 -52.34 30.47 -23.04
CA CYS A 11 -50.96 30.57 -23.52
C CYS A 11 -50.02 31.18 -22.46
N LEU A 12 -50.41 32.26 -21.78
CA LEU A 12 -49.59 32.83 -20.70
C LEU A 12 -49.42 31.87 -19.52
N PHE A 13 -50.48 31.13 -19.15
CA PHE A 13 -50.40 30.15 -18.06
C PHE A 13 -49.48 28.98 -18.42
N PHE A 14 -49.51 28.51 -19.67
CA PHE A 14 -48.63 27.42 -20.13
C PHE A 14 -47.16 27.86 -20.22
N VAL A 15 -46.89 29.09 -20.67
CA VAL A 15 -45.53 29.65 -20.71
C VAL A 15 -44.99 29.91 -19.29
N MET A 16 -45.82 30.38 -18.36
CA MET A 16 -45.42 30.55 -16.96
C MET A 16 -45.17 29.23 -16.23
N VAL A 17 -45.95 28.18 -16.50
CA VAL A 17 -45.72 26.84 -15.92
C VAL A 17 -44.43 26.22 -16.48
N LEU A 18 -44.14 26.39 -17.77
CA LEU A 18 -42.87 25.97 -18.36
C LEU A 18 -41.67 26.75 -17.80
N LEU A 19 -41.80 28.07 -17.57
CA LEU A 19 -40.74 28.87 -16.93
C LEU A 19 -40.51 28.47 -15.47
N ALA A 20 -41.58 28.17 -14.71
CA ALA A 20 -41.49 27.71 -13.32
C ALA A 20 -40.89 26.30 -13.19
N LEU A 21 -41.14 25.43 -14.17
CA LEU A 21 -40.49 24.11 -14.27
C LEU A 21 -39.00 24.23 -14.60
N LEU A 22 -38.60 25.19 -15.44
CA LEU A 22 -37.18 25.48 -15.71
C LEU A 22 -36.44 26.00 -14.47
N ILE A 23 -37.06 26.86 -13.66
CA ILE A 23 -36.50 27.35 -12.38
C ILE A 23 -36.37 26.21 -11.34
N SER A 24 -37.20 25.17 -11.45
CA SER A 24 -37.14 24.01 -10.55
C SER A 24 -36.04 23.00 -10.93
N VAL A 25 -35.61 22.97 -12.20
CA VAL A 25 -34.49 22.11 -12.65
C VAL A 25 -33.14 22.75 -12.30
N GLU A 26 -33.02 24.09 -12.37
CA GLU A 26 -31.80 24.79 -11.96
C GLU A 26 -31.53 24.77 -10.45
N ARG A 27 -32.56 24.48 -9.62
CA ARG A 27 -32.39 24.26 -8.17
C ARG A 27 -32.07 22.81 -7.77
N CYS A 28 -31.92 21.89 -8.72
CA CYS A 28 -31.45 20.54 -8.45
C CYS A 28 -29.91 20.37 -8.55
N VAL A 29 -29.17 21.44 -8.86
CA VAL A 29 -27.70 21.40 -9.05
C VAL A 29 -26.94 21.87 -7.79
N ALA A 30 -27.59 22.03 -6.64
CA ALA A 30 -26.92 22.45 -5.41
C ALA A 30 -27.47 21.73 -4.16
N ILE A 31 -27.22 20.42 -4.08
CA ILE A 31 -26.97 19.74 -2.81
C ILE A 31 -25.72 18.87 -3.01
N GLU A 32 -24.61 19.54 -3.31
CA GLU A 32 -23.28 19.11 -2.92
C GLU A 32 -23.12 19.43 -1.44
N GLN A 33 -22.99 18.40 -0.61
CA GLN A 33 -21.96 18.24 0.43
C GLN A 33 -22.41 17.18 1.43
N ILE A 34 -21.42 16.44 1.93
CA ILE A 34 -21.49 15.36 2.92
C ILE A 34 -21.61 13.96 2.31
N ALA A 35 -20.50 13.50 1.72
CA ALA A 35 -19.82 12.24 2.06
C ALA A 35 -18.73 11.95 1.01
N VAL A 36 -17.71 12.81 0.92
CA VAL A 36 -16.42 12.43 0.34
C VAL A 36 -15.44 12.37 1.50
N GLU A 37 -15.58 11.33 2.32
CA GLU A 37 -14.50 10.94 3.23
C GLU A 37 -13.42 10.23 2.40
N GLY A 38 -12.39 10.98 2.03
CA GLY A 38 -11.02 10.46 2.01
C GLY A 38 -10.64 9.46 0.92
N GLN A 39 -11.04 9.66 -0.34
CA GLN A 39 -10.37 9.02 -1.47
C GLN A 39 -9.34 9.98 -2.08
N LEU A 40 -8.10 9.88 -1.62
CA LEU A 40 -6.91 10.39 -2.31
C LEU A 40 -6.61 9.50 -3.52
N SER A 41 -7.57 9.41 -4.45
CA SER A 41 -7.53 8.44 -5.56
C SER A 41 -7.06 9.04 -6.88
N THR A 42 -6.42 10.22 -6.88
CA THR A 42 -6.00 10.87 -8.13
C THR A 42 -4.52 11.24 -8.15
N HIS A 43 -3.97 11.20 -9.37
CA HIS A 43 -2.63 11.68 -9.70
C HIS A 43 -2.44 13.18 -9.33
N ALA A 44 -3.53 13.96 -9.35
CA ALA A 44 -3.55 15.38 -9.02
C ALA A 44 -3.23 15.63 -7.53
N ASP A 45 -3.75 14.79 -6.63
CA ASP A 45 -3.49 14.92 -5.19
C ASP A 45 -2.02 14.62 -4.88
N ILE A 46 -1.42 13.64 -5.57
CA ILE A 46 -0.01 13.28 -5.40
C ILE A 46 0.90 14.45 -5.78
N HIS A 47 0.62 15.16 -6.87
CA HIS A 47 1.41 16.34 -7.26
C HIS A 47 1.40 17.44 -6.20
N GLU A 48 0.25 17.69 -5.59
CA GLU A 48 0.13 18.69 -4.52
C GLU A 48 0.91 18.27 -3.27
N ILE A 49 0.79 17.00 -2.86
CA ILE A 49 1.50 16.46 -1.70
C ILE A 49 3.03 16.51 -1.93
N LEU A 50 3.49 16.13 -3.12
CA LEU A 50 4.91 16.19 -3.48
C LEU A 50 5.46 17.62 -3.54
N ALA A 51 4.64 18.59 -3.96
CA ALA A 51 5.02 20.00 -3.95
C ALA A 51 5.23 20.53 -2.53
N GLN A 52 4.46 20.04 -1.56
CA GLN A 52 4.58 20.39 -0.15
C GLN A 52 5.77 19.68 0.53
N SER A 53 6.09 18.45 0.12
CA SER A 53 7.17 17.65 0.73
C SER A 53 8.58 18.00 0.25
N ASN A 54 8.73 18.70 -0.89
CA ASN A 54 10.04 19.11 -1.43
C ASN A 54 10.84 20.09 -0.54
N GLN A 55 10.31 20.47 0.63
CA GLN A 55 10.97 21.37 1.58
C GLN A 55 11.52 20.67 2.83
N SER A 56 11.34 19.35 2.99
CA SER A 56 11.79 18.62 4.19
C SER A 56 12.58 17.36 3.85
N GLU A 57 13.67 17.11 4.58
CA GLU A 57 14.34 15.79 4.63
C GLU A 57 13.47 14.74 5.37
N GLU A 58 12.34 15.18 5.90
CA GLU A 58 11.31 14.38 6.54
C GLU A 58 10.53 13.58 5.49
N GLY A 59 10.29 12.30 5.78
CA GLY A 59 9.69 11.37 4.83
C GLY A 59 8.31 11.78 4.33
N ILE A 60 7.92 11.24 3.18
CA ILE A 60 6.65 11.51 2.53
C ILE A 60 5.62 10.49 3.02
N ASP A 61 4.59 10.96 3.71
CA ASP A 61 3.47 10.14 4.16
C ASP A 61 2.36 10.10 3.11
N LEU A 62 2.16 8.92 2.52
CA LEU A 62 1.10 8.59 1.58
C LEU A 62 0.27 7.39 2.08
N ASN A 63 0.20 7.17 3.40
CA ASN A 63 -0.52 6.06 4.02
C ASN A 63 -2.03 6.10 3.77
N ALA A 64 -2.56 7.24 3.33
CA ALA A 64 -3.96 7.36 2.95
C ALA A 64 -4.26 6.78 1.54
N LEU A 65 -3.25 6.60 0.67
CA LEU A 65 -3.42 5.98 -0.64
C LEU A 65 -3.83 4.51 -0.48
N LYS A 66 -4.89 4.11 -1.20
CA LYS A 66 -5.40 2.71 -1.22
C LYS A 66 -5.05 1.96 -2.49
N SER A 67 -4.74 2.69 -3.56
CA SER A 67 -4.31 2.16 -4.85
C SER A 67 -3.26 3.07 -5.44
N LEU A 68 -2.39 2.51 -6.28
CA LEU A 68 -1.33 3.23 -6.95
C LEU A 68 -1.24 2.72 -8.40
N ASP A 69 -1.29 3.62 -9.37
CA ASP A 69 -0.98 3.30 -10.76
C ASP A 69 0.51 3.52 -11.06
N VAL A 70 0.94 3.12 -12.26
CA VAL A 70 2.36 3.16 -12.63
C VAL A 70 2.87 4.60 -12.81
N ASP A 71 2.03 5.53 -13.25
CA ASP A 71 2.44 6.92 -13.47
C ASP A 71 2.60 7.65 -12.13
N ALA A 72 1.67 7.44 -11.21
CA ALA A 72 1.76 7.87 -9.81
C ALA A 72 2.98 7.27 -9.12
N ALA A 73 3.23 5.98 -9.32
CA ALA A 73 4.43 5.31 -8.78
C ALA A 73 5.72 5.98 -9.28
N ARG A 74 5.77 6.40 -10.56
CA ARG A 74 6.95 7.07 -11.14
C ARG A 74 7.23 8.38 -10.43
N LEU A 75 6.21 9.22 -10.24
CA LEU A 75 6.37 10.50 -9.56
C LEU A 75 6.90 10.35 -8.14
N ILE A 76 6.33 9.41 -7.36
CA ILE A 76 6.74 9.23 -5.97
C ILE A 76 8.09 8.53 -5.83
N ALA A 77 8.49 7.70 -6.81
CA ALA A 77 9.80 7.03 -6.79
C ALA A 77 10.97 8.01 -6.96
N GLU A 78 10.76 9.14 -7.65
CA GLU A 78 11.78 10.20 -7.83
C GLU A 78 12.13 10.95 -6.54
N THR A 79 11.26 10.84 -5.54
CA THR A 79 11.45 11.47 -4.23
C THR A 79 12.63 10.85 -3.47
N ARG A 80 13.04 11.49 -2.38
CA ARG A 80 14.14 11.03 -1.52
C ARG A 80 13.65 10.89 -0.08
N GLY A 81 14.43 10.18 0.73
CA GLY A 81 14.12 10.01 2.15
C GLY A 81 13.27 8.77 2.41
N LYS A 82 12.24 8.89 3.24
CA LYS A 82 11.36 7.77 3.58
C LYS A 82 10.04 7.92 2.84
N LEU A 83 9.49 6.85 2.32
CA LEU A 83 8.21 6.83 1.62
C LEU A 83 7.27 5.88 2.35
N PHE A 84 6.18 6.41 2.91
CA PHE A 84 5.19 5.64 3.63
C PHE A 84 3.96 5.36 2.77
N LEU A 85 3.77 4.10 2.39
CA LEU A 85 2.68 3.62 1.53
C LEU A 85 1.88 2.51 2.22
N ASN A 86 1.78 2.56 3.55
CA ASN A 86 1.14 1.53 4.38
C ASN A 86 -0.38 1.45 4.16
N GLY A 87 -0.97 2.36 3.39
CA GLY A 87 -2.36 2.29 2.98
C GLY A 87 -2.64 1.30 1.85
N LEU A 88 -1.61 0.91 1.09
CA LEU A 88 -1.74 -0.01 -0.04
C LEU A 88 -1.92 -1.44 0.48
N ALA A 89 -3.03 -2.07 0.12
CA ALA A 89 -3.29 -3.48 0.43
C ALA A 89 -2.72 -4.44 -0.63
N ALA A 90 -2.53 -3.97 -1.85
CA ALA A 90 -1.96 -4.70 -2.98
C ALA A 90 -1.28 -3.73 -3.96
N ILE A 91 -0.29 -4.23 -4.70
CA ILE A 91 0.37 -3.54 -5.82
C ILE A 91 0.57 -4.53 -6.98
N THR A 92 0.67 -4.01 -8.20
CA THR A 92 1.04 -4.84 -9.36
C THR A 92 2.56 -4.99 -9.48
N PRO A 93 3.06 -5.99 -10.23
CA PRO A 93 4.50 -6.11 -10.50
C PRO A 93 5.09 -4.86 -11.14
N GLU A 94 4.37 -4.20 -12.05
CA GLU A 94 4.84 -2.98 -12.72
C GLU A 94 5.00 -1.81 -11.75
N VAL A 95 4.06 -1.65 -10.82
CA VAL A 95 4.17 -0.66 -9.73
C VAL A 95 5.35 -1.00 -8.83
N ALA A 96 5.52 -2.27 -8.48
CA ALA A 96 6.62 -2.73 -7.64
C ALA A 96 7.99 -2.47 -8.29
N GLU A 97 8.14 -2.68 -9.60
CA GLU A 97 9.37 -2.39 -10.36
C GLU A 97 9.71 -0.90 -10.31
N VAL A 98 8.71 -0.03 -10.45
CA VAL A 98 8.91 1.42 -10.37
C VAL A 98 9.29 1.84 -8.95
N LEU A 99 8.58 1.35 -7.93
CA LEU A 99 8.89 1.64 -6.53
C LEU A 99 10.29 1.15 -6.13
N ALA A 100 10.76 0.03 -6.68
CA ALA A 100 12.10 -0.49 -6.43
C ALA A 100 13.21 0.49 -6.86
N THR A 101 12.94 1.42 -7.78
CA THR A 101 13.89 2.45 -8.21
C THR A 101 14.06 3.60 -7.21
N HIS A 102 13.15 3.72 -6.23
CA HIS A 102 13.25 4.72 -5.16
C HIS A 102 14.55 4.54 -4.37
N ARG A 103 15.23 5.65 -4.05
CA ARG A 103 16.57 5.65 -3.41
C ARG A 103 16.52 5.91 -1.90
N GLY A 104 15.41 5.54 -1.28
CA GLY A 104 15.08 5.84 0.10
C GLY A 104 14.51 4.62 0.83
N TRP A 105 13.90 4.84 1.98
CA TRP A 105 13.20 3.77 2.71
C TRP A 105 11.81 3.59 2.14
N LEU A 106 11.40 2.35 1.93
CA LEU A 106 10.09 2.01 1.37
C LEU A 106 9.27 1.25 2.42
N HIS A 107 8.24 1.91 2.95
CA HIS A 107 7.30 1.29 3.88
C HIS A 107 6.04 0.84 3.14
N LEU A 108 5.82 -0.48 3.13
CA LEU A 108 4.71 -1.17 2.47
C LEU A 108 4.00 -2.10 3.47
N ASP A 109 3.89 -1.68 4.73
CA ASP A 109 3.36 -2.50 5.83
C ASP A 109 1.85 -2.80 5.68
N GLY A 110 1.17 -2.15 4.73
CA GLY A 110 -0.20 -2.47 4.35
C GLY A 110 -0.35 -3.75 3.52
N LEU A 111 0.73 -4.22 2.88
CA LEU A 111 0.72 -5.43 2.06
C LEU A 111 0.66 -6.67 2.96
N GLN A 112 -0.48 -7.35 2.96
CA GLN A 112 -0.67 -8.57 3.76
C GLN A 112 -0.14 -9.83 3.06
N SER A 113 -0.02 -9.76 1.73
CA SER A 113 0.53 -10.80 0.85
C SER A 113 1.05 -10.16 -0.43
N ILE A 114 2.05 -10.76 -1.04
CA ILE A 114 2.58 -10.35 -2.35
C ILE A 114 2.74 -11.57 -3.25
N SER A 115 2.71 -11.38 -4.57
CA SER A 115 3.03 -12.45 -5.51
C SER A 115 4.56 -12.61 -5.66
N PRO A 116 5.04 -13.75 -6.19
CA PRO A 116 6.46 -13.93 -6.52
C PRO A 116 7.00 -12.87 -7.49
N GLU A 117 6.18 -12.37 -8.42
CA GLU A 117 6.57 -11.31 -9.35
C GLU A 117 6.76 -9.97 -8.64
N VAL A 118 5.84 -9.60 -7.73
CA VAL A 118 5.98 -8.40 -6.89
C VAL A 118 7.22 -8.53 -6.00
N ALA A 119 7.44 -9.69 -5.38
CA ALA A 119 8.61 -9.96 -4.57
C ALA A 119 9.93 -9.82 -5.36
N THR A 120 9.96 -10.36 -6.58
CA THR A 120 11.12 -10.26 -7.49
C THR A 120 11.41 -8.82 -7.90
N ALA A 121 10.36 -8.02 -8.12
CA ALA A 121 10.51 -6.60 -8.42
C ALA A 121 11.08 -5.83 -7.20
N LEU A 122 10.48 -6.03 -6.03
CA LEU A 122 10.91 -5.37 -4.79
C LEU A 122 12.33 -5.79 -4.36
N SER A 123 12.77 -7.01 -4.68
CA SER A 123 14.12 -7.47 -4.33
C SER A 123 15.24 -6.70 -5.03
N LYS A 124 14.92 -5.89 -6.05
CA LYS A 124 15.85 -5.02 -6.77
C LYS A 124 16.08 -3.68 -6.07
N HIS A 125 15.23 -3.34 -5.10
CA HIS A 125 15.37 -2.14 -4.30
C HIS A 125 16.73 -2.11 -3.59
N GLN A 126 17.23 -0.92 -3.27
CA GLN A 126 18.56 -0.73 -2.67
C GLN A 126 18.54 0.03 -1.34
N GLY A 127 17.38 0.58 -0.96
CA GLY A 127 17.16 1.18 0.35
C GLY A 127 16.72 0.15 1.37
N TRP A 128 16.00 0.58 2.42
CA TRP A 128 15.40 -0.30 3.41
C TRP A 128 13.97 -0.63 3.01
N LEU A 129 13.59 -1.89 3.12
CA LEU A 129 12.28 -2.39 2.72
C LEU A 129 11.53 -2.93 3.93
N PHE A 130 10.38 -2.33 4.21
CA PHE A 130 9.49 -2.73 5.30
C PHE A 130 8.24 -3.40 4.73
N LEU A 131 8.07 -4.67 5.06
CA LEU A 131 6.94 -5.52 4.65
C LEU A 131 6.31 -6.16 5.89
N ASN A 132 6.17 -5.40 6.98
CA ASN A 132 5.66 -5.88 8.26
C ASN A 132 4.15 -6.17 8.22
N GLY A 133 3.48 -6.04 7.08
CA GLY A 133 2.11 -6.51 6.88
C GLY A 133 2.02 -8.02 6.62
N ILE A 134 3.10 -8.63 6.12
CA ILE A 134 3.11 -10.02 5.69
C ILE A 134 3.16 -10.93 6.92
N LYS A 135 2.09 -11.71 7.13
CA LYS A 135 1.98 -12.66 8.25
C LYS A 135 2.46 -14.06 7.91
N VAL A 136 2.36 -14.44 6.63
CA VAL A 136 2.76 -15.75 6.12
C VAL A 136 3.68 -15.51 4.93
N LEU A 137 4.92 -15.97 5.05
CA LEU A 137 5.86 -15.93 3.95
C LEU A 137 5.75 -17.25 3.17
N ASP A 138 5.08 -17.20 2.02
CA ASP A 138 5.01 -18.35 1.12
C ASP A 138 6.40 -18.71 0.55
N LYS A 139 6.61 -19.97 0.17
CA LYS A 139 7.86 -20.47 -0.36
C LYS A 139 8.29 -19.73 -1.63
N ASP A 140 7.40 -19.53 -2.59
CA ASP A 140 7.74 -18.91 -3.87
C ASP A 140 8.04 -17.42 -3.68
N VAL A 141 7.32 -16.77 -2.76
CA VAL A 141 7.61 -15.40 -2.30
C VAL A 141 8.97 -15.34 -1.61
N ALA A 142 9.30 -16.31 -0.75
CA ALA A 142 10.60 -16.37 -0.07
C ALA A 142 11.75 -16.52 -1.09
N VAL A 143 11.60 -17.40 -2.09
CA VAL A 143 12.59 -17.59 -3.17
C VAL A 143 12.80 -16.29 -3.94
N ALA A 144 11.73 -15.55 -4.23
CA ALA A 144 11.79 -14.31 -4.98
C ALA A 144 12.34 -13.12 -4.16
N LEU A 145 11.94 -12.99 -2.89
CA LEU A 145 12.24 -11.83 -2.06
C LEU A 145 13.60 -11.90 -1.36
N LEU A 146 13.97 -13.07 -0.80
CA LEU A 146 15.15 -13.19 0.07
C LEU A 146 16.52 -13.00 -0.62
N PRO A 147 16.68 -13.04 -1.97
CA PRO A 147 17.88 -12.55 -2.65
C PRO A 147 18.14 -11.04 -2.50
N TYR A 148 17.15 -10.26 -2.05
CA TYR A 148 17.29 -8.83 -1.75
C TYR A 148 18.45 -8.57 -0.79
N ARG A 149 19.37 -7.67 -1.14
CA ARG A 149 20.59 -7.43 -0.35
C ARG A 149 20.50 -6.28 0.64
N GLY A 150 19.38 -5.57 0.64
CA GLY A 150 19.12 -4.52 1.63
C GLY A 150 18.53 -5.07 2.92
N GLN A 151 18.33 -4.16 3.87
CA GLN A 151 17.69 -4.41 5.14
C GLN A 151 16.21 -4.68 4.90
N LEU A 152 15.79 -5.89 5.27
CA LEU A 152 14.45 -6.41 5.07
C LEU A 152 13.76 -6.63 6.41
N TYR A 153 12.63 -5.97 6.61
CA TYR A 153 11.82 -6.12 7.82
C TYR A 153 10.56 -6.92 7.50
N LEU A 154 10.42 -8.05 8.20
CA LEU A 154 9.33 -9.02 8.08
C LEU A 154 8.81 -9.39 9.49
N ASP A 155 8.73 -8.39 10.36
CA ASP A 155 8.54 -8.58 11.81
C ASP A 155 7.19 -9.19 12.17
N SER A 156 6.21 -9.19 11.26
CA SER A 156 4.91 -9.80 11.49
C SER A 156 4.78 -11.23 10.95
N VAL A 157 5.83 -11.82 10.37
CA VAL A 157 5.78 -13.21 9.91
C VAL A 157 5.63 -14.13 11.12
N GLN A 158 4.48 -14.79 11.23
CA GLN A 158 4.13 -15.61 12.40
C GLN A 158 4.55 -17.07 12.25
N THR A 159 4.63 -17.58 11.02
CA THR A 159 4.89 -19.00 10.76
C THR A 159 6.06 -19.16 9.78
N ILE A 160 7.02 -20.00 10.14
CA ILE A 160 8.13 -20.41 9.28
C ILE A 160 8.05 -21.92 9.08
N THR A 161 7.85 -22.34 7.83
CA THR A 161 7.89 -23.75 7.42
C THR A 161 9.33 -24.21 7.21
N ASP A 162 9.56 -25.52 7.14
CA ASP A 162 10.88 -26.08 6.85
C ASP A 162 11.45 -25.58 5.52
N GLU A 163 10.60 -25.54 4.49
CA GLU A 163 10.99 -25.05 3.16
C GLU A 163 11.42 -23.58 3.19
N VAL A 164 10.71 -22.74 3.95
CA VAL A 164 11.06 -21.32 4.10
C VAL A 164 12.34 -21.16 4.93
N ALA A 165 12.52 -21.96 5.98
CA ALA A 165 13.75 -21.95 6.78
C ALA A 165 15.00 -22.31 5.95
N GLU A 166 14.90 -23.28 5.04
CA GLU A 166 15.97 -23.64 4.11
C GLU A 166 16.38 -22.52 3.15
N ILE A 167 15.45 -21.60 2.85
CA ILE A 167 15.74 -20.42 2.03
C ILE A 167 16.36 -19.33 2.90
N ILE A 168 15.75 -19.03 4.05
CA ILE A 168 16.23 -17.98 4.97
C ILE A 168 17.66 -18.24 5.43
N VAL A 169 18.03 -19.49 5.76
CA VAL A 169 19.39 -19.81 6.24
C VAL A 169 20.49 -19.42 5.24
N LYS A 170 20.18 -19.32 3.94
CA LYS A 170 21.13 -18.97 2.87
C LYS A 170 21.34 -17.46 2.71
N ARG A 171 20.50 -16.64 3.33
CA ARG A 171 20.57 -15.17 3.26
C ARG A 171 21.81 -14.64 3.99
N ARG A 172 22.47 -13.62 3.42
CA ARG A 172 23.73 -13.03 3.94
C ARG A 172 23.61 -11.57 4.40
N ASP A 173 22.40 -11.04 4.43
CA ASP A 173 22.13 -9.62 4.70
C ASP A 173 21.25 -9.45 5.94
N GLY A 174 21.30 -10.43 6.85
CA GLY A 174 20.46 -10.52 8.04
C GLY A 174 18.95 -10.54 7.77
N VAL A 175 18.19 -11.12 8.68
CA VAL A 175 16.73 -10.93 8.72
C VAL A 175 16.26 -11.04 10.16
N GLU A 176 15.45 -10.07 10.55
CA GLU A 176 14.81 -10.05 11.86
C GLU A 176 13.44 -10.73 11.74
N LEU A 177 13.19 -11.70 12.63
CA LEU A 177 12.00 -12.55 12.59
C LEU A 177 11.23 -12.44 13.92
N TYR A 178 11.12 -11.24 14.48
CA TYR A 178 10.62 -11.02 15.85
C TYR A 178 9.18 -11.52 16.08
N GLY A 179 8.34 -11.54 15.06
CA GLY A 179 6.95 -12.02 15.15
C GLY A 179 6.76 -13.52 15.01
N VAL A 180 7.81 -14.31 14.79
CA VAL A 180 7.65 -15.76 14.59
C VAL A 180 7.08 -16.39 15.86
N GLU A 181 5.94 -17.05 15.71
CA GLU A 181 5.22 -17.78 16.75
C GLU A 181 5.31 -19.29 16.54
N ASN A 182 5.19 -19.72 15.28
CA ASN A 182 5.09 -21.11 14.88
C ASN A 182 6.28 -21.49 13.99
N ILE A 183 7.24 -22.19 14.58
CA ILE A 183 8.39 -22.77 13.89
C ILE A 183 8.73 -24.08 14.59
N ASN A 184 9.19 -25.10 13.87
CA ASN A 184 9.59 -26.35 14.52
C ASN A 184 11.06 -26.35 14.95
N TYR A 185 11.41 -27.32 15.79
CA TYR A 185 12.74 -27.40 16.41
C TYR A 185 13.87 -27.58 15.40
N GLN A 186 13.63 -28.30 14.29
CA GLN A 186 14.63 -28.54 13.24
C GLN A 186 14.94 -27.25 12.48
N SER A 187 13.90 -26.51 12.11
CA SER A 187 14.01 -25.20 11.48
C SER A 187 14.75 -24.18 12.35
N VAL A 188 14.45 -24.09 13.66
CA VAL A 188 15.21 -23.21 14.57
C VAL A 188 16.68 -23.62 14.64
N ALA A 189 16.98 -24.91 14.77
CA ALA A 189 18.35 -25.41 14.81
C ALA A 189 19.10 -25.12 13.49
N MET A 190 18.39 -25.14 12.36
CA MET A 190 18.94 -24.78 11.04
C MET A 190 19.25 -23.28 10.96
N LEU A 191 18.30 -22.41 11.28
CA LEU A 191 18.45 -20.95 11.17
C LEU A 191 19.59 -20.43 12.05
N ARG A 192 19.80 -21.01 13.23
CA ARG A 192 20.92 -20.65 14.13
C ARG A 192 22.31 -20.90 13.58
N LYS A 193 22.46 -21.69 12.52
CA LYS A 193 23.75 -21.88 11.86
C LYS A 193 24.23 -20.60 11.17
N ASN A 194 23.32 -19.66 10.94
CA ASN A 194 23.63 -18.35 10.39
C ASN A 194 23.38 -17.29 11.49
N SER A 195 24.46 -16.68 11.97
CA SER A 195 24.47 -15.73 13.07
C SER A 195 23.83 -14.38 12.75
N GLU A 196 23.52 -14.12 11.47
CA GLU A 196 22.86 -12.89 11.03
C GLU A 196 21.33 -12.97 11.11
N ILE A 197 20.79 -14.16 11.36
CA ILE A 197 19.35 -14.37 11.52
C ILE A 197 19.00 -14.19 12.99
N ILE A 198 18.14 -13.21 13.28
CA ILE A 198 17.70 -12.92 14.64
C ILE A 198 16.33 -13.55 14.87
N LEU A 199 16.30 -14.56 15.75
CA LEU A 199 15.07 -15.23 16.18
C LEU A 199 14.57 -14.65 17.52
N PRO A 200 13.24 -14.70 17.77
CA PRO A 200 12.64 -14.29 19.04
C PRO A 200 13.27 -14.99 20.25
N GLU A 201 13.50 -14.24 21.35
CA GLU A 201 14.14 -14.77 22.56
C GLU A 201 13.47 -16.01 23.15
N LYS A 202 12.15 -16.16 22.95
CA LYS A 202 11.41 -17.34 23.43
C LYS A 202 11.96 -18.66 22.87
N PHE A 203 12.53 -18.65 21.68
CA PHE A 203 13.18 -19.83 21.11
C PHE A 203 14.59 -20.06 21.67
N ASN A 204 15.22 -19.05 22.29
CA ASN A 204 16.56 -19.13 22.90
C ASN A 204 16.57 -19.86 24.25
N ARG A 205 15.42 -20.18 24.82
CA ARG A 205 15.33 -20.83 26.14
C ARG A 205 15.45 -22.35 26.02
N LEU A 206 16.23 -22.96 26.91
CA LEU A 206 16.43 -24.41 27.02
C LEU A 206 15.12 -25.21 27.09
N GLY A 207 14.05 -24.64 27.67
CA GLY A 207 12.76 -25.31 27.84
C GLY A 207 11.88 -25.40 26.58
N TRP A 208 12.32 -24.84 25.45
CA TRP A 208 11.63 -25.05 24.16
C TRP A 208 12.10 -26.33 23.46
N TRP A 209 13.24 -26.90 23.87
CA TRP A 209 13.74 -28.12 23.27
C TRP A 209 13.00 -29.36 23.77
N PRO A 210 12.70 -30.33 22.90
CA PRO A 210 12.03 -31.56 23.30
C PRO A 210 12.95 -32.54 24.06
N PHE A 211 14.10 -32.09 24.56
CA PHE A 211 15.15 -32.91 25.17
C PHE A 211 15.55 -32.39 26.54
#